data_AF-A0A7C3JQP2-F1
#
_entry.id   AF-A0A7C3JQP2-F1
#
_cell.length_a   1.000
_cell.length_b   1.000
_cell.length_c   1.000
_cell.angle_alpha   90.00
_cell.angle_beta   90.00
_cell.angle_gamma   90.00
#
_symmetry.space_group_name_H-M   'P 1'
#
loop_
_entity.id
_entity.type
_entity.pdbx_description
1 polymer ?
#
loop_
_entity_poly.entity_id
_entity_poly.type
_entity_poly.pdbx_seq_one_letter_code
_entity_poly.pdbx_strand_id
1 'polypeptide(L)' 'MDIGEKKSTLRAAALSQRNSLPEAQARAISAVIQTNALTFPHYVSAASVALYSSVRNEVATDKIRDHALAHG' A
#
# COMPACT_ATOMS: atom_id res chain seq x y z
N MET A 1 -21.85 3.70 21.94
CA MET A 1 -20.76 3.11 21.13
C MET A 1 -19.47 3.79 21.53
N ASP A 2 -18.59 3.02 22.14
CA ASP A 2 -17.24 3.47 22.51
C ASP A 2 -16.40 3.75 21.25
N ILE A 3 -15.37 4.59 21.35
CA ILE A 3 -14.47 4.90 20.24
C ILE A 3 -13.73 3.64 19.77
N GLY A 4 -13.40 2.73 20.68
CA GLY A 4 -12.78 1.44 20.35
C GLY A 4 -13.69 0.59 19.45
N GLU A 5 -14.97 0.49 19.80
CA GLU A 5 -15.97 -0.24 19.02
C GLU A 5 -16.15 0.34 17.62
N LYS A 6 -16.26 1.67 17.49
CA LYS A 6 -16.38 2.33 16.19
C LYS A 6 -15.18 2.04 15.28
N LYS A 7 -13.96 2.09 15.82
CA LYS A 7 -12.73 1.75 15.08
C LYS A 7 -12.71 0.28 14.65
N SER A 8 -13.18 -0.62 15.51
CA SER A 8 -13.25 -2.05 15.21
C SER A 8 -14.18 -2.33 14.02
N THR A 9 -15.39 -1.77 14.06
CA THR A 9 -16.39 -1.91 12.99
C THR A 9 -15.87 -1.39 11.65
N LEU A 10 -15.28 -0.18 11.64
CA LEU A 10 -14.71 0.39 10.42
C LEU A 10 -13.56 -0.45 9.87
N ARG A 11 -12.68 -0.97 10.73
CA ARG A 11 -11.57 -1.84 10.31
C ARG A 11 -12.08 -3.13 9.69
N ALA A 12 -13.08 -3.77 10.31
CA ALA A 12 -13.67 -4.99 9.78
C ALA A 12 -14.30 -4.77 8.39
N ALA A 13 -15.04 -3.67 8.22
CA ALA A 13 -15.63 -3.29 6.93
C ALA A 13 -14.55 -3.04 5.86
N ALA A 14 -13.51 -2.26 6.17
CA ALA A 14 -12.43 -1.96 5.24
C ALA A 14 -11.63 -3.22 4.83
N LEU A 15 -11.35 -4.11 5.78
CA LEU A 15 -10.67 -5.37 5.50
C LEU A 15 -11.51 -6.29 4.63
N SER A 16 -12.81 -6.37 4.88
CA SER A 16 -13.74 -7.16 4.06
C SER A 16 -13.74 -6.66 2.61
N GLN A 17 -13.90 -5.35 2.41
CA GLN A 17 -13.86 -4.74 1.08
C GLN A 17 -12.53 -4.95 0.36
N ARG A 18 -11.40 -4.75 1.07
CA ARG A 18 -10.07 -4.97 0.49
C ARG A 18 -9.90 -6.42 0.05
N ASN A 19 -10.29 -7.37 0.88
CA ASN A 19 -10.12 -8.79 0.61
C ASN A 19 -11.10 -9.32 -0.44
N SER A 20 -12.21 -8.62 -0.71
CA SER A 20 -13.15 -8.99 -1.78
C SER A 20 -12.73 -8.50 -3.16
N LEU A 21 -11.70 -7.66 -3.27
CA LEU A 21 -11.18 -7.21 -4.57
C LEU A 21 -10.60 -8.40 -5.35
N PRO A 22 -10.96 -8.57 -6.64
CA PRO A 22 -10.27 -9.50 -7.52
C PRO A 22 -8.78 -9.18 -7.58
N GLU A 23 -7.92 -10.21 -7.54
CA GLU A 23 -6.47 -10.01 -7.50
C GLU A 23 -5.95 -9.17 -8.67
N ALA A 24 -6.51 -9.36 -9.88
CA ALA A 24 -6.12 -8.59 -11.05
C ALA A 24 -6.39 -7.09 -10.86
N GLN A 25 -7.51 -6.74 -10.23
CA GLN A 25 -7.84 -5.36 -9.91
C GLN A 25 -6.92 -4.81 -8.81
N ALA A 26 -6.66 -5.59 -7.76
CA ALA A 26 -5.73 -5.21 -6.70
C ALA A 26 -4.31 -4.96 -7.25
N ARG A 27 -3.84 -5.79 -8.18
CA ARG A 27 -2.56 -5.61 -8.89
C ARG A 27 -2.55 -4.35 -9.75
N ALA A 28 -3.62 -4.08 -10.50
CA ALA A 28 -3.73 -2.88 -11.32
C ALA A 28 -3.71 -1.60 -10.46
N ILE A 29 -4.47 -1.57 -9.36
CA ILE A 29 -4.47 -0.46 -8.39
C ILE A 29 -3.09 -0.29 -7.77
N SER A 30 -2.46 -1.40 -7.35
CA SER A 30 -1.10 -1.37 -6.79
C SER A 30 -0.11 -0.78 -7.77
N ALA A 31 -0.16 -1.16 -9.06
CA ALA A 31 0.73 -0.62 -10.07
C ALA A 31 0.60 0.91 -10.22
N VAL A 32 -0.63 1.44 -10.21
CA VAL A 32 -0.87 2.89 -10.27
C VAL A 32 -0.31 3.60 -9.04
N ILE A 33 -0.60 3.09 -7.84
CA ILE A 33 -0.12 3.69 -6.59
C ILE A 33 1.41 3.67 -6.54
N GLN A 34 2.04 2.56 -6.91
CA GLN A 34 3.49 2.45 -6.94
C GLN A 34 4.12 3.43 -7.93
N THR A 35 3.58 3.55 -9.15
CA THR A 35 4.07 4.54 -10.14
C THR A 35 3.98 5.97 -9.59
N ASN A 36 2.90 6.32 -8.91
CA ASN A 36 2.74 7.63 -8.29
C ASN A 36 3.70 7.84 -7.11
N ALA A 37 3.98 6.79 -6.33
CA ALA A 37 4.95 6.86 -5.24
C ALA A 37 6.36 7.16 -5.75
N LEU A 38 6.75 6.59 -6.91
CA LEU A 38 8.06 6.82 -7.51
C LEU A 38 8.29 8.28 -7.95
N THR A 39 7.22 9.02 -8.24
CA THR A 39 7.30 10.44 -8.60
C THR A 39 7.02 11.38 -7.42
N PHE A 40 6.75 10.83 -6.24
CA PHE A 40 6.42 11.63 -5.06
C PHE A 40 7.67 12.35 -4.53
N PRO A 41 7.66 13.69 -4.36
CA PRO A 41 8.87 14.43 -4.02
C PRO A 41 9.56 13.96 -2.73
N HIS A 42 8.79 13.56 -1.71
CA HIS A 42 9.35 13.05 -0.46
C HIS A 42 10.02 11.69 -0.60
N TYR A 43 9.54 10.86 -1.54
CA TYR A 43 10.22 9.61 -1.87
C TYR A 43 11.54 9.89 -2.60
N VAL A 44 11.49 10.75 -3.62
CA VAL A 44 12.66 11.11 -4.46
C VAL A 44 13.78 11.77 -3.65
N SER A 45 13.44 12.57 -2.64
CA SER A 45 14.41 13.26 -1.78
C SER A 45 14.87 12.45 -0.56
N ALA A 46 14.30 11.27 -0.32
CA ALA A 46 14.66 10.46 0.84
C ALA A 46 15.97 9.71 0.61
N ALA A 47 16.89 9.78 1.58
CA ALA A 47 18.11 8.98 1.58
C ALA A 47 17.89 7.50 1.96
N SER A 48 16.75 7.21 2.59
CA SER A 48 16.37 5.86 3.02
C SER A 48 14.85 5.74 3.11
N VAL A 49 14.30 4.58 2.77
CA VAL A 49 12.85 4.34 2.78
C VAL A 49 12.54 3.07 3.56
N ALA A 50 11.57 3.14 4.47
CA ALA A 50 11.03 1.97 5.16
C ALA A 50 9.81 1.44 4.40
N LEU A 51 9.83 0.15 4.06
CA LEU A 51 8.73 -0.52 3.36
C LEU A 51 8.22 -1.71 4.18
N TYR A 52 6.90 -1.90 4.17
CA TYR A 52 6.29 -3.11 4.69
C TYR A 52 6.25 -4.20 3.62
N SER A 53 6.18 -5.46 4.05
CA SER A 53 5.87 -6.59 3.18
C SER A 53 4.35 -6.70 3.04
N SER A 54 3.85 -6.45 1.84
CA SER A 54 2.41 -6.43 1.55
C SER A 54 1.79 -7.82 1.70
N VAL A 55 0.64 -7.91 2.36
CA VAL A 55 -0.13 -9.17 2.49
C VAL A 55 -1.50 -9.10 1.82
N ARG A 56 -1.93 -10.21 1.20
CA ARG A 56 -3.21 -10.32 0.47
C ARG A 56 -3.35 -9.19 -0.57
N ASN A 57 -4.46 -8.45 -0.52
CA ASN A 57 -4.78 -7.35 -1.41
C ASN A 57 -4.31 -5.98 -0.87
N GLU A 58 -3.26 -5.97 -0.04
CA GLU A 58 -2.53 -4.74 0.25
C GLU A 58 -1.86 -4.21 -1.00
N VAL A 59 -1.57 -2.91 -0.97
CA VAL A 59 -0.80 -2.29 -2.05
C VAL A 59 0.58 -2.95 -2.06
N ALA A 60 0.92 -3.57 -3.19
CA ALA A 60 2.24 -4.13 -3.37
C ALA A 60 3.31 -3.02 -3.32
N THR A 61 4.48 -3.32 -2.78
CA THR A 61 5.59 -2.38 -2.56
C THR A 61 6.87 -2.79 -3.33
N ASP A 62 6.76 -3.80 -4.18
CA ASP A 62 7.82 -4.42 -4.96
C ASP A 62 8.54 -3.43 -5.90
N LYS A 63 7.81 -2.62 -6.66
CA LYS A 63 8.42 -1.61 -7.55
C LYS A 63 9.13 -0.51 -6.77
N ILE A 64 8.58 -0.11 -5.61
CA ILE A 64 9.20 0.92 -4.76
C ILE A 64 10.50 0.35 -4.17
N ARG A 65 10.48 -0.89 -3.67
CA ARG A 65 11.66 -1.60 -3.19
C ARG A 65 12.73 -1.70 -4.28
N ASP A 66 12.35 -2.20 -5.46
CA ASP A 66 13.30 -2.45 -6.55
C ASP A 66 13.90 -1.14 -7.07
N HIS A 67 13.10 -0.06 -7.13
CA HIS A 67 13.62 1.26 -7.46
C HIS A 67 14.59 1.78 -6.39
N ALA A 68 14.26 1.66 -5.11
CA ALA A 68 15.11 2.12 -4.01
C ALA A 68 16.45 1.36 -3.98
N LEU A 69 16.44 0.06 -4.27
CA LEU A 69 17.68 -0.75 -4.37
C LEU A 69 18.53 -0.39 -5.59
N ALA A 70 17.93 0.12 -6.67
CA ALA A 70 18.64 0.47 -7.90
C ALA A 70 19.18 1.91 -7.92
N HIS A 71 18.59 2.84 -7.16
CA HIS A 71 18.90 4.28 -7.22
C HIS A 71 19.32 4.89 -5.87
N GLY A 72 19.34 4.10 -4.79
CA GLY A 72 19.76 4.50 -3.46
C GLY A 72 21.21 4.12 -3.17
#